data_AF-A0A168N6R3-F1
#
_entry.id   AF-A0A168N6R3-F1
#
_cell.length_a   1.000
_cell.length_b   1.000
_cell.length_c   1.000
_cell.angle_alpha   90.00
_cell.angle_beta   90.00
_cell.angle_gamma   90.00
#
_symmetry.space_group_name_H-M   'P 1'
#
loop_
_entity.id
_entity.type
_entity.pdbx_description
1 polymer ?
#
loop_
_entity_poly.entity_id
_entity_poly.type
_entity_poly.pdbx_seq_one_letter_code
_entity_poly.pdbx_strand_id
1 'polypeptide(L)'
;MKSRVPLIACVSALLSTPTFAQTTVYAYDVHGRLTHSGANSANTTYYQIDQADNRSKRRCCEAIGGVQVLDDGFDPYFYLQTYPDILNAGLDPYQHWLQYGASENRWPNRYFNTAWYRSTYGLSASTNPLTDYHNGGWQAGRNPSPEFSTTAYHAAYSDTSPYDPLHHYLRWGYGEGRSRFGL
;
A
#
# COMPACT_ATOMS: atom_id res chain seq x y z
N MET A 1 -20.64 13.55 62.60
CA MET A 1 -19.75 12.90 61.62
C MET A 1 -19.54 13.89 60.46
N LYS A 2 -18.68 14.91 60.63
CA LYS A 2 -17.33 15.05 60.03
C LYS A 2 -17.31 14.58 58.56
N SER A 3 -17.49 15.46 57.58
CA SER A 3 -16.56 16.49 57.06
C SER A 3 -15.60 15.96 55.99
N ARG A 4 -15.83 16.44 54.76
CA ARG A 4 -14.86 16.94 53.77
C ARG A 4 -13.51 16.19 53.65
N VAL A 5 -13.33 15.53 52.51
CA VAL A 5 -12.00 15.12 51.99
C VAL A 5 -11.29 16.37 51.43
N PRO A 6 -9.99 16.60 51.73
CA PRO A 6 -9.28 17.82 51.36
C PRO A 6 -8.68 17.76 49.93
N LEU A 7 -8.47 18.96 49.37
CA LEU A 7 -7.60 19.29 48.25
C LEU A 7 -6.20 19.70 48.76
N ILE A 8 -5.21 19.73 47.84
CA ILE A 8 -3.79 20.19 47.92
C ILE A 8 -2.78 19.03 48.03
N ALA A 9 -1.62 18.94 47.36
CA ALA A 9 -1.01 19.39 46.09
C ALA A 9 0.44 18.84 46.10
N CYS A 10 1.05 18.66 44.91
CA CYS A 10 2.50 18.61 44.63
C CYS A 10 3.38 17.49 45.25
N VAL A 11 3.88 16.58 44.39
CA VAL A 11 5.33 16.33 44.23
C VAL A 11 5.63 16.04 42.75
N SER A 12 6.48 16.87 42.17
CA SER A 12 7.11 16.70 40.88
C SER A 12 7.90 15.39 40.81
N ALA A 13 7.63 14.56 39.79
CA ALA A 13 8.60 13.60 39.29
C ALA A 13 8.79 13.87 37.80
N LEU A 14 9.86 14.61 37.51
CA LEU A 14 10.51 14.66 36.21
C LEU A 14 10.92 13.24 35.82
N LEU A 15 10.12 12.57 35.01
CA LEU A 15 10.59 11.53 34.12
C LEU A 15 9.98 11.83 32.76
N SER A 16 10.87 12.21 31.84
CA SER A 16 10.60 12.45 30.41
C SER A 16 9.55 11.48 29.89
N THR A 17 8.36 11.97 29.59
CA THR A 17 7.43 11.20 28.78
C THR A 17 8.15 10.92 27.47
N PRO A 18 8.30 9.66 27.03
CA PRO A 18 8.81 9.40 25.70
C PRO A 18 7.91 10.16 24.73
N THR A 19 8.53 11.01 23.91
CA THR A 19 7.87 11.69 22.80
C THR A 19 7.07 10.68 22.01
N PHE A 20 5.75 10.76 22.10
CA PHE A 20 4.82 9.88 21.38
C PHE A 20 5.12 9.98 19.88
N ALA A 21 5.61 8.89 19.29
CA ALA A 21 5.75 8.78 17.84
C ALA A 21 4.36 8.87 17.23
N GLN A 22 4.14 9.86 16.37
CA GLN A 22 2.86 10.11 15.73
C GLN A 22 2.54 8.93 14.81
N THR A 23 1.40 8.26 15.03
CA THR A 23 0.87 7.29 14.07
C THR A 23 0.27 8.09 12.91
N THR A 24 1.02 8.26 11.83
CA THR A 24 0.48 8.86 10.61
C THR A 24 -0.45 7.85 9.92
N VAL A 25 -1.72 8.20 9.79
CA VAL A 25 -2.72 7.40 9.08
C VAL A 25 -2.92 8.02 7.69
N TYR A 26 -2.75 7.20 6.65
CA TYR A 26 -3.16 7.54 5.29
C TYR A 26 -4.46 6.83 4.96
N ALA A 27 -5.37 7.56 4.33
CA ALA A 27 -6.61 7.03 3.82
C ALA A 27 -6.83 7.46 2.39
N TYR A 28 -7.16 6.51 1.52
CA TYR A 28 -7.41 6.77 0.10
C TYR A 28 -8.87 6.44 -0.23
N ASP A 29 -9.47 7.20 -1.15
CA ASP A 29 -10.70 6.77 -1.82
C ASP A 29 -10.41 5.59 -2.76
N VAL A 30 -11.47 5.04 -3.35
CA VAL A 30 -11.39 3.95 -4.35
C VAL A 30 -10.48 4.33 -5.53
N HIS A 31 -10.39 5.62 -5.87
CA HIS A 31 -9.60 6.13 -6.99
C HIS A 31 -8.16 6.52 -6.58
N GLY A 32 -7.71 6.17 -5.38
CA GLY A 32 -6.36 6.48 -4.90
C GLY A 32 -6.14 7.92 -4.46
N ARG A 33 -7.21 8.73 -4.30
CA ARG A 33 -7.08 10.10 -3.79
C ARG A 33 -6.98 10.08 -2.27
N LEU A 34 -5.98 10.78 -1.72
CA LEU A 34 -5.86 10.97 -0.28
C LEU A 34 -7.10 11.70 0.26
N THR A 35 -7.85 11.03 1.14
CA THR A 35 -9.07 11.56 1.77
C THR A 35 -8.83 11.99 3.21
N HIS A 36 -7.78 11.47 3.87
CA HIS A 36 -7.37 11.90 5.21
C HIS A 36 -5.87 11.65 5.43
N SER A 37 -5.19 12.65 5.98
CA SER A 37 -3.87 12.52 6.60
C SER A 37 -3.91 13.18 7.98
N GLY A 38 -3.96 12.39 9.04
CA GLY A 38 -4.12 12.93 10.39
C GLY A 38 -4.43 11.89 11.46
N ALA A 39 -4.53 12.35 12.72
CA ALA A 39 -4.87 11.51 13.86
C ALA A 39 -6.38 11.18 13.88
N ASN A 40 -6.69 9.88 13.84
CA ASN A 40 -7.94 9.17 14.13
C ASN A 40 -9.28 9.95 14.04
N SER A 41 -10.10 9.63 13.04
CA SER A 41 -11.56 9.88 13.08
C SER A 41 -12.36 8.68 12.54
N ALA A 42 -13.47 8.35 13.19
CA ALA A 42 -14.07 7.01 13.29
C ALA A 42 -14.62 6.34 12.01
N ASN A 43 -14.46 6.88 10.80
CA ASN A 43 -15.14 6.38 9.59
C ASN A 43 -14.25 6.30 8.34
N THR A 44 -13.03 5.78 8.48
CA THR A 44 -12.06 5.78 7.37
C THR A 44 -11.29 4.47 7.32
N THR A 45 -11.04 3.91 6.14
CA THR A 45 -10.23 2.69 5.96
C THR A 45 -8.78 3.00 6.34
N TYR A 46 -8.25 2.28 7.33
CA TYR A 46 -6.92 2.52 7.93
C TYR A 46 -5.87 1.55 7.38
N TYR A 47 -4.63 2.04 7.20
CA TYR A 47 -3.43 1.21 7.37
C TYR A 47 -2.98 1.36 8.84
N GLN A 48 -3.23 0.35 9.67
CA GLN A 48 -2.63 0.31 11.01
C GLN A 48 -1.24 -0.34 10.91
N ILE A 49 -0.22 0.34 11.43
CA ILE A 49 1.10 -0.23 11.69
C ILE A 49 1.30 -0.10 13.20
N ASP A 50 1.18 -1.20 13.95
CA ASP A 50 1.70 -1.24 15.31
C ASP A 50 3.21 -1.53 15.27
N GLN A 51 3.98 -0.88 16.16
CA GLN A 51 5.42 -1.13 16.30
C GLN A 51 5.74 -2.45 17.03
N ALA A 52 4.74 -3.31 17.24
CA ALA A 52 4.89 -4.54 17.98
C ALA A 52 4.54 -5.71 17.05
N ASP A 53 5.56 -6.43 16.60
CA ASP A 53 5.55 -7.64 15.75
C ASP A 53 4.56 -8.74 16.23
N ASN A 54 3.26 -8.46 16.21
CA ASN A 54 2.22 -9.33 16.74
C ASN A 54 1.50 -10.05 15.61
N ARG A 55 2.23 -11.01 15.02
CA ARG A 55 1.76 -11.93 13.96
C ARG A 55 0.49 -12.73 14.31
N SER A 56 0.00 -12.64 15.56
CA SER A 56 -1.11 -13.41 16.10
C SER A 56 -2.46 -12.68 16.18
N LYS A 57 -2.55 -11.38 15.91
CA LYS A 57 -3.86 -10.69 15.77
C LYS A 57 -4.20 -10.51 14.30
N ARG A 58 -4.59 -11.61 13.67
CA ARG A 58 -5.37 -11.63 12.41
C ARG A 58 -6.74 -10.98 12.64
N ARG A 59 -6.76 -9.66 12.78
CA ARG A 59 -7.92 -8.79 12.56
C ARG A 59 -7.41 -7.46 11.99
N CYS A 60 -6.65 -7.54 10.90
CA CYS A 60 -6.77 -6.50 9.90
C CYS A 60 -8.23 -6.61 9.41
N CYS A 61 -9.06 -5.71 9.91
CA CYS A 61 -10.38 -5.33 9.40
C CYS A 61 -11.06 -6.35 8.47
N GLU A 62 -12.21 -6.87 8.92
CA GLU A 62 -13.25 -7.24 7.95
C GLU A 62 -13.32 -6.11 6.93
N ALA A 63 -13.06 -6.47 5.68
CA ALA A 63 -13.29 -5.63 4.53
C ALA A 63 -14.77 -5.25 4.51
N ILE A 64 -15.14 -4.20 5.23
CA ILE A 64 -16.29 -3.39 4.86
C ILE A 64 -15.75 -2.45 3.76
N GLY A 65 -15.55 -3.00 2.55
CA GLY A 65 -15.31 -2.19 1.34
C GLY A 65 -13.94 -2.22 0.66
N GLY A 66 -13.05 -3.18 0.98
CA GLY A 66 -12.02 -3.69 0.06
C GLY A 66 -11.19 -2.71 -0.78
N VAL A 67 -10.21 -2.03 -0.17
CA VAL A 67 -9.08 -1.44 -0.92
C VAL A 67 -7.76 -1.85 -0.24
N GLN A 68 -7.20 -2.98 -0.67
CA GLN A 68 -5.81 -3.35 -0.34
C GLN A 68 -4.82 -2.80 -1.38
N VAL A 69 -5.30 -2.52 -2.59
CA VAL A 69 -4.54 -1.99 -3.73
C VAL A 69 -5.43 -0.95 -4.41
N LEU A 70 -4.85 0.19 -4.77
CA LEU A 70 -5.52 1.27 -5.49
C LEU A 70 -5.86 0.85 -6.93
N ASP A 71 -6.78 1.57 -7.58
CA ASP A 71 -7.24 1.21 -8.93
C ASP A 71 -6.10 1.17 -9.97
N ASP A 72 -5.04 1.93 -9.76
CA ASP A 72 -3.85 1.96 -10.61
C ASP A 72 -2.79 0.92 -10.24
N GLY A 73 -3.13 -0.04 -9.38
CA GLY A 73 -2.23 -1.12 -8.98
C GLY A 73 -1.22 -0.75 -7.90
N PHE A 74 -1.24 0.47 -7.35
CA PHE A 74 -0.38 0.82 -6.22
C PHE A 74 -0.89 0.21 -4.91
N ASP A 75 0.00 -0.39 -4.11
CA ASP A 75 -0.31 -0.98 -2.81
C ASP A 75 0.41 -0.17 -1.71
N PRO A 76 -0.28 0.79 -1.04
CA PRO A 76 0.33 1.61 0.00
C PRO A 76 0.87 0.80 1.18
N TYR A 77 0.23 -0.32 1.51
CA TYR A 77 0.64 -1.17 2.63
C TYR A 77 1.94 -1.87 2.31
N PHE A 78 2.00 -2.54 1.16
CA PHE A 78 3.23 -3.15 0.65
C PHE A 78 4.35 -2.11 0.57
N TYR A 79 4.05 -0.92 0.05
CA TYR A 79 5.03 0.13 -0.15
C TYR A 79 5.67 0.57 1.17
N LEU A 80 4.87 0.88 2.19
CA LEU A 80 5.38 1.30 3.51
C LEU A 80 6.12 0.17 4.24
N GLN A 81 5.73 -1.09 4.05
CA GLN A 81 6.46 -2.23 4.60
C GLN A 81 7.81 -2.45 3.92
N THR A 82 7.86 -2.23 2.61
CA THR A 82 9.07 -2.45 1.81
C THR A 82 10.05 -1.27 1.97
N TYR A 83 9.53 -0.07 2.19
CA TYR A 83 10.27 1.19 2.22
C TYR A 83 10.07 1.92 3.55
N PRO A 84 10.71 1.44 4.64
CA PRO A 84 10.52 2.00 5.97
C PRO A 84 11.06 3.44 6.10
N ASP A 85 11.92 3.90 5.19
CA ASP A 85 12.35 5.29 5.11
C ASP A 85 11.19 6.25 4.83
N ILE A 86 10.22 5.84 4.00
CA ILE A 86 9.02 6.62 3.69
C ILE A 86 8.08 6.66 4.89
N LEU A 87 7.90 5.52 5.54
CA LEU A 87 7.13 5.39 6.77
C LEU A 87 7.70 6.26 7.89
N ASN A 88 9.01 6.14 8.16
CA ASN A 88 9.69 6.87 9.23
C ASN A 88 9.71 8.38 8.99
N ALA A 89 9.73 8.80 7.72
CA ALA A 89 9.62 10.20 7.35
C ALA A 89 8.17 10.73 7.42
N GLY A 90 7.17 9.86 7.62
CA GLY A 90 5.76 10.26 7.63
C GLY A 90 5.30 10.82 6.28
N LEU A 91 5.86 10.34 5.17
CA LEU A 91 5.50 10.76 3.82
C LEU A 91 4.32 9.95 3.28
N ASP A 92 3.43 10.62 2.55
CA ASP A 92 2.37 9.93 1.82
C ASP A 92 2.97 8.96 0.79
N PRO A 93 2.73 7.64 0.91
CA PRO A 93 3.38 6.66 0.06
C PRO A 93 2.99 6.79 -1.41
N TYR A 94 1.74 7.17 -1.71
CA TYR A 94 1.29 7.32 -3.09
C TYR A 94 1.86 8.57 -3.76
N GLN A 95 1.88 9.70 -3.06
CA GLN A 95 2.56 10.91 -3.53
C GLN A 95 4.06 10.68 -3.69
N HIS A 96 4.69 9.96 -2.76
CA HIS A 96 6.09 9.58 -2.90
C HIS A 96 6.31 8.72 -4.15
N TRP A 97 5.45 7.73 -4.40
CA TRP A 97 5.51 6.91 -5.60
C TRP A 97 5.46 7.72 -6.90
N LEU A 98 4.49 8.63 -7.00
CA LEU A 98 4.29 9.45 -8.19
C LEU A 98 5.46 10.42 -8.44
N GLN A 99 6.04 10.99 -7.38
CA GLN A 99 7.10 11.99 -7.50
C GLN A 99 8.50 11.38 -7.63
N TYR A 100 8.78 10.31 -6.89
CA TYR A 100 10.14 9.77 -6.73
C TYR A 100 10.19 8.25 -6.90
N GLY A 101 9.24 7.52 -6.32
CA GLY A 101 9.33 6.06 -6.23
C GLY A 101 9.50 5.36 -7.58
N ALA A 102 8.80 5.83 -8.62
CA ALA A 102 8.94 5.26 -9.95
C ALA A 102 10.34 5.50 -10.56
N SER A 103 10.93 6.68 -10.39
CA SER A 103 12.27 7.00 -10.92
C SER A 103 13.39 6.35 -10.09
N GLU A 104 13.15 6.13 -8.80
CA GLU A 104 14.00 5.36 -7.89
C GLU A 104 13.90 3.84 -8.09
N ASN A 105 13.10 3.37 -9.05
CA ASN A 105 12.82 1.96 -9.32
C ASN A 105 12.24 1.18 -8.13
N ARG A 106 11.55 1.86 -7.22
CA ARG A 106 10.81 1.21 -6.13
C ARG A 106 9.63 0.42 -6.69
N TRP A 107 9.19 -0.61 -5.99
CA TRP A 107 8.12 -1.50 -6.42
C TRP A 107 6.80 -0.96 -5.87
N PRO A 108 5.81 -0.68 -6.71
CA PRO A 108 4.52 -0.14 -6.26
C PRO A 108 3.62 -1.19 -5.62
N ASN A 109 3.86 -2.47 -5.92
CA ASN A 109 3.18 -3.63 -5.35
C ASN A 109 4.08 -4.86 -5.42
N ARG A 110 3.62 -5.98 -4.85
CA ARG A 110 4.39 -7.23 -4.74
C ARG A 110 4.79 -7.86 -6.09
N TYR A 111 4.06 -7.59 -7.17
CA TYR A 111 4.19 -8.29 -8.44
C TYR A 111 4.68 -7.40 -9.59
N PHE A 112 5.00 -6.13 -9.31
CA PHE A 112 5.52 -5.18 -10.28
C PHE A 112 6.96 -4.81 -9.95
N ASN A 113 7.91 -5.25 -10.79
CA ASN A 113 9.33 -4.93 -10.62
C ASN A 113 9.71 -3.79 -11.56
N THR A 114 9.74 -2.57 -11.02
CA THR A 114 9.95 -1.33 -11.77
C THR A 114 11.28 -1.30 -12.53
N ALA A 115 12.39 -1.70 -11.89
CA ALA A 115 13.71 -1.74 -12.53
C ALA A 115 13.73 -2.73 -13.71
N TRP A 116 13.22 -3.95 -13.47
CA TRP A 116 13.17 -4.99 -14.48
C TRP A 116 12.28 -4.60 -15.65
N TYR A 117 11.08 -4.06 -15.38
CA TYR A 117 10.13 -3.63 -16.40
C TYR A 117 10.73 -2.57 -17.33
N ARG A 118 11.35 -1.53 -16.75
CA ARG A 118 12.03 -0.49 -17.54
C ARG A 118 13.10 -1.06 -18.45
N SER A 119 13.98 -1.89 -17.90
CA SER A 119 15.08 -2.50 -18.64
C SER A 119 14.57 -3.39 -19.77
N THR A 120 13.55 -4.19 -19.48
CA THR A 120 12.99 -5.17 -20.42
C THR A 120 12.29 -4.51 -21.61
N TYR A 121 11.57 -3.42 -21.37
CA TYR A 121 10.76 -2.75 -22.40
C TYR A 121 11.34 -1.42 -22.87
N GLY A 122 12.55 -1.06 -22.44
CA GLY A 122 13.28 0.13 -22.91
C GLY A 122 12.63 1.46 -22.54
N LEU A 123 12.00 1.55 -21.37
CA LEU A 123 11.32 2.79 -20.95
C LEU A 123 12.34 3.88 -20.59
N SER A 124 12.04 5.12 -20.97
CA SER A 124 12.78 6.29 -20.53
C SER A 124 12.71 6.45 -19.00
N ALA A 125 13.72 7.09 -18.40
CA ALA A 125 13.74 7.36 -16.96
C ALA A 125 12.54 8.21 -16.49
N SER A 126 12.00 9.07 -17.36
CA SER A 126 10.84 9.93 -17.07
C SER A 126 9.48 9.21 -17.16
N THR A 127 9.41 8.03 -17.78
CA THR A 127 8.15 7.29 -17.91
C THR A 127 7.80 6.61 -16.58
N ASN A 128 6.56 6.65 -16.11
CA ASN A 128 6.14 5.79 -14.98
C ASN A 128 5.85 4.36 -15.49
N PRO A 129 6.56 3.32 -15.03
CA PRO A 129 6.41 1.97 -15.57
C PRO A 129 5.08 1.30 -15.27
N LEU A 130 4.50 1.57 -14.09
CA LEU A 130 3.18 1.04 -13.72
C LEU A 130 2.11 1.66 -14.62
N THR A 131 2.19 2.97 -14.86
CA THR A 131 1.31 3.67 -15.80
C THR A 131 1.44 3.15 -17.23
N ASP A 132 2.67 2.91 -17.71
CA ASP A 132 2.91 2.33 -19.05
C ASP A 132 2.29 0.93 -19.19
N TYR A 133 2.41 0.10 -18.15
CA TYR A 133 1.79 -1.22 -18.13
C TYR A 133 0.26 -1.14 -18.27
N HIS A 134 -0.39 -0.30 -17.45
CA HIS A 134 -1.85 -0.14 -17.46
C HIS A 134 -2.36 0.54 -18.76
N ASN A 135 -1.57 1.43 -19.36
CA ASN A 135 -1.94 2.22 -20.55
C ASN A 135 -1.51 1.58 -21.88
N GLY A 136 -1.56 0.25 -22.00
CA GLY A 136 -1.24 -0.44 -23.26
C GLY A 136 -0.25 -1.59 -23.12
N GLY A 137 0.58 -1.57 -22.07
CA GLY A 137 1.63 -2.56 -21.88
C GLY A 137 1.06 -3.98 -21.74
N TRP A 138 0.00 -4.16 -20.95
CA TRP A 138 -0.61 -5.47 -20.78
C TRP A 138 -1.29 -5.97 -22.07
N GLN A 139 -1.93 -5.10 -22.86
CA GLN A 139 -2.49 -5.47 -24.17
C GLN A 139 -1.40 -5.86 -25.17
N ALA A 140 -0.22 -5.24 -25.06
CA ALA A 140 0.96 -5.62 -25.84
C ALA A 140 1.65 -6.90 -25.32
N GLY A 141 1.07 -7.58 -24.32
CA GLY A 141 1.61 -8.80 -23.73
C GLY A 141 2.84 -8.59 -22.85
N ARG A 142 3.12 -7.35 -22.41
CA ARG A 142 4.20 -7.06 -21.47
C ARG A 142 3.88 -7.69 -20.12
N ASN A 143 4.88 -8.25 -19.46
CA ASN A 143 4.79 -8.76 -18.09
C ASN A 143 5.21 -7.66 -17.11
N PRO A 144 4.59 -7.52 -15.93
CA PRO A 144 4.99 -6.52 -14.94
C PRO A 144 6.25 -6.93 -14.15
N SER A 145 6.60 -8.21 -14.19
CA SER A 145 7.80 -8.80 -13.58
C SER A 145 8.05 -10.20 -14.19
N PRO A 146 9.22 -10.83 -13.95
CA PRO A 146 9.44 -12.26 -14.30
C PRO A 146 8.46 -13.21 -13.62
N GLU A 147 7.85 -12.72 -12.54
CA GLU A 147 7.06 -13.42 -11.55
C GLU A 147 5.55 -13.38 -11.88
N PHE A 148 5.17 -12.74 -12.99
CA PHE A 148 3.79 -12.64 -13.44
C PHE A 148 3.72 -12.67 -14.96
N SER A 149 2.99 -13.64 -15.52
CA SER A 149 2.78 -13.72 -16.97
C SER A 149 1.42 -13.15 -17.35
N THR A 150 1.41 -11.97 -17.97
CA THR A 150 0.19 -11.28 -18.41
C THR A 150 -0.58 -12.12 -19.42
N THR A 151 0.12 -12.68 -20.41
CA THR A 151 -0.52 -13.44 -21.49
C THR A 151 -1.05 -14.78 -21.01
N ALA A 152 -0.31 -15.49 -20.15
CA ALA A 152 -0.78 -16.76 -19.59
C ALA A 152 -1.95 -16.55 -18.63
N TYR A 153 -1.90 -15.51 -17.79
CA TYR A 153 -3.02 -15.16 -16.91
C TYR A 153 -4.28 -14.87 -17.72
N HIS A 154 -4.19 -13.99 -18.71
CA HIS A 154 -5.32 -13.64 -19.57
C HIS A 154 -5.86 -14.85 -20.36
N ALA A 155 -4.98 -15.74 -20.83
CA ALA A 155 -5.39 -16.95 -21.55
C ALA A 155 -6.07 -17.99 -20.67
N ALA A 156 -5.62 -18.15 -19.42
CA ALA A 156 -6.18 -19.11 -18.48
C ALA A 156 -7.52 -18.63 -17.87
N TYR A 157 -7.71 -17.32 -17.77
CA TYR A 157 -8.81 -16.69 -17.05
C TYR A 157 -9.59 -15.73 -17.94
N SER A 158 -10.23 -16.27 -18.98
CA SER A 158 -11.02 -15.46 -19.91
C SER A 158 -12.20 -14.73 -19.26
N ASP A 159 -12.64 -15.18 -18.08
CA ASP A 159 -13.67 -14.55 -17.26
C ASP A 159 -13.25 -13.16 -16.72
N THR A 160 -11.95 -12.84 -16.76
CA THR A 160 -11.43 -11.55 -16.28
C THR A 160 -11.35 -10.50 -17.39
N SER A 161 -11.80 -10.80 -18.62
CA SER A 161 -11.90 -9.81 -19.68
C SER A 161 -13.01 -8.80 -19.37
N PRO A 162 -12.82 -7.49 -19.58
CA PRO A 162 -11.70 -6.83 -20.26
C PRO A 162 -10.64 -6.25 -19.32
N TYR A 163 -10.52 -6.75 -18.09
CA TYR A 163 -9.64 -6.16 -17.07
C TYR A 163 -8.16 -6.40 -17.36
N ASP A 164 -7.35 -5.42 -16.97
CA ASP A 164 -5.91 -5.57 -16.81
C ASP A 164 -5.59 -6.79 -15.92
N PRO A 165 -4.77 -7.74 -16.37
CA PRO A 165 -4.46 -8.96 -15.63
C PRO A 165 -3.84 -8.75 -14.25
N LEU A 166 -2.89 -7.81 -14.13
CA LEU A 166 -2.26 -7.51 -12.84
C LEU A 166 -3.26 -6.87 -11.88
N HIS A 167 -4.05 -5.91 -12.35
CA HIS A 167 -5.09 -5.27 -11.55
C HIS A 167 -6.10 -6.31 -11.04
N HIS A 168 -6.60 -7.18 -11.93
CA HIS A 168 -7.52 -8.24 -11.52
C HIS A 168 -6.87 -9.17 -10.48
N TYR A 169 -5.61 -9.56 -10.68
CA TYR A 169 -4.93 -10.44 -9.75
C TYR A 169 -4.76 -9.81 -8.36
N LEU A 170 -4.31 -8.57 -8.31
CA LEU A 170 -4.12 -7.82 -7.08
C LEU A 170 -5.43 -7.65 -6.31
N ARG A 171 -6.53 -7.42 -7.02
CA ARG A 171 -7.83 -7.12 -6.40
C ARG A 171 -8.63 -8.37 -6.01
N TRP A 172 -8.57 -9.42 -6.81
CA TRP A 172 -9.37 -10.64 -6.60
C TRP A 172 -8.56 -11.92 -6.77
N GLY A 173 -7.76 -12.01 -7.83
CA GLY A 173 -7.12 -13.27 -8.20
C GLY A 173 -6.23 -13.88 -7.11
N TYR A 174 -5.56 -13.06 -6.29
CA TYR A 174 -4.79 -13.54 -5.15
C TYR A 174 -5.69 -14.19 -4.08
N GLY A 175 -6.80 -13.53 -3.73
CA GLY A 175 -7.78 -14.06 -2.76
C GLY A 175 -8.53 -15.29 -3.26
N GLU A 176 -8.70 -15.39 -4.58
CA GLU A 176 -9.30 -16.53 -5.27
C GLU A 176 -8.33 -17.72 -5.45
N GLY A 177 -7.04 -17.55 -5.12
CA GLY A 177 -6.02 -18.59 -5.28
C GLY A 177 -5.61 -18.83 -6.74
N ARG A 178 -5.78 -17.86 -7.63
CA ARG A 178 -5.40 -17.97 -9.04
C ARG A 178 -3.87 -18.03 -9.21
N SER A 179 -3.43 -18.72 -10.26
CA SER A 179 -2.01 -18.77 -10.64
C SER A 179 -1.62 -17.49 -11.37
N ARG A 180 -0.42 -16.99 -11.05
CA ARG A 180 0.22 -15.85 -11.73
C ARG A 180 1.08 -16.26 -12.92
N PHE A 181 1.31 -17.57 -13.11
CA PHE A 181 2.11 -18.16 -14.19
C PHE A 181 3.52 -17.58 -14.37
N GLY A 182 4.07 -16.96 -13.31
CA GLY A 182 5.48 -16.61 -13.20
C GLY A 182 6.34 -17.83 -12.90
N LEU A 183 7.65 -17.67 -13.06
CA LEU A 183 8.66 -18.70 -12.75
C LEU A 183 8.59 -19.17 -11.28
#